data_AF-A0A537Z6E5-F1
#
_entry.id   AF-A0A537Z6E5-F1
#
_cell.length_a   1.000
_cell.length_b   1.000
_cell.length_c   1.000
_cell.angle_alpha   90.00
_cell.angle_beta   90.00
_cell.angle_gamma   90.00
#
_symmetry.space_group_name_H-M   'P 1'
#
loop_
_entity.id
_entity.type
_entity.pdbx_description
1 polymer ?
#
loop_
_entity_poly.entity_id
_entity_poly.type
_entity_poly.pdbx_seq_one_letter_code
_entity_poly.pdbx_strand_id
1 'polypeptide(L)' 'MRITRWSTQPLGSLPVRPAAAVTPIAVGDYLCSERELYRVEQIGSEHAVIEECRTGELIDARIADLRSLGRVNRS' A
#
# COMPACT_ATOMS: atom_id res chain seq x y z
N MET A 1 -16.06 -58.14 8.34
CA MET A 1 -14.94 -57.82 7.42
C MET A 1 -14.99 -56.34 7.08
N ARG A 2 -13.93 -55.60 7.43
CA ARG A 2 -13.75 -54.17 7.12
C ARG A 2 -13.07 -54.05 5.75
N ILE A 3 -13.59 -53.21 4.86
CA ILE A 3 -12.83 -52.76 3.68
C ILE A 3 -13.02 -51.25 3.54
N THR A 4 -11.87 -50.59 3.44
CA THR A 4 -11.57 -49.20 3.71
C THR A 4 -11.96 -48.31 2.53
N ARG A 5 -12.69 -47.22 2.79
CA ARG A 5 -13.06 -46.23 1.78
C ARG A 5 -11.95 -45.17 1.72
N TRP A 6 -11.15 -45.16 0.66
CA TRP A 6 -10.12 -44.14 0.46
C TRP A 6 -10.78 -42.78 0.13
N SER A 7 -10.53 -41.77 0.96
CA SER A 7 -10.88 -40.38 0.70
C SER A 7 -9.84 -39.74 -0.19
N THR A 8 -10.21 -39.48 -1.44
CA THR A 8 -9.44 -38.63 -2.34
C THR A 8 -9.67 -37.18 -1.92
N GLN A 9 -8.78 -36.62 -1.09
CA GLN A 9 -8.76 -35.18 -0.85
C GLN A 9 -8.17 -34.49 -2.08
N PRO A 10 -8.85 -33.51 -2.69
CA PRO A 10 -8.23 -32.69 -3.73
C PRO A 10 -7.14 -31.82 -3.08
N LEU A 11 -5.94 -31.88 -3.65
CA LEU A 11 -4.80 -31.03 -3.28
C LEU A 11 -5.25 -29.57 -3.31
N GLY A 12 -5.20 -28.94 -2.13
CA GLY A 12 -5.53 -27.54 -1.94
C GLY A 12 -4.76 -26.66 -2.92
N SER A 13 -5.50 -25.86 -3.68
CA SER A 13 -4.97 -24.77 -4.47
C SER A 13 -4.23 -23.85 -3.51
N LEU A 14 -2.90 -23.73 -3.68
CA LEU A 14 -2.14 -22.72 -2.97
C LEU A 14 -2.79 -21.35 -3.24
N PRO A 15 -2.98 -20.49 -2.23
CA PRO A 15 -3.49 -19.16 -2.48
C PRO A 15 -2.46 -18.44 -3.36
N VAL A 16 -2.82 -18.21 -4.62
CA VAL A 16 -2.16 -17.22 -5.47
C VAL A 16 -2.32 -15.91 -4.71
N ARG A 17 -1.26 -15.48 -3.99
CA ARG A 17 -1.23 -14.14 -3.38
C ARG A 17 -1.42 -13.17 -4.55
N PRO A 18 -2.53 -12.41 -4.61
CA PRO A 18 -2.65 -11.35 -5.60
C PRO A 18 -1.42 -10.47 -5.42
N ALA A 19 -0.75 -10.13 -6.52
CA ALA A 19 0.24 -9.06 -6.53
C ALA A 19 -0.36 -7.90 -5.74
N ALA A 20 0.31 -7.49 -4.66
CA ALA A 20 -0.21 -6.49 -3.74
C ALA A 20 -0.75 -5.32 -4.58
N ALA A 21 -2.08 -5.14 -4.58
CA ALA A 21 -2.70 -4.09 -5.35
C ALA A 21 -2.04 -2.80 -4.91
N VAL A 22 -1.35 -2.12 -5.83
CA VAL A 22 -0.70 -0.85 -5.53
C VAL A 22 -1.84 0.14 -5.29
N THR A 23 -2.18 0.33 -4.02
CA THR A 23 -3.29 1.20 -3.64
C THR A 23 -2.94 2.61 -4.09
N PRO A 24 -3.76 3.24 -4.95
CA PRO A 24 -3.47 4.58 -5.44
C PRO A 24 -3.39 5.57 -4.28
N ILE A 25 -2.38 6.44 -4.31
CA ILE A 25 -2.25 7.56 -3.38
C ILE A 25 -3.41 8.52 -3.64
N ALA A 26 -4.03 9.01 -2.58
CA ALA A 26 -5.16 9.93 -2.59
C ALA A 26 -4.83 11.18 -1.74
N VAL A 27 -5.51 12.29 -2.04
CA VAL A 27 -5.44 13.50 -1.21
C VAL A 27 -5.95 13.17 0.20
N GLY A 28 -5.22 13.63 1.21
CA GLY A 28 -5.46 13.33 2.62
C GLY A 28 -4.75 12.08 3.15
N ASP A 29 -4.11 11.29 2.28
CA ASP A 29 -3.27 10.18 2.73
C ASP A 29 -2.07 10.67 3.52
N TYR A 30 -1.64 9.84 4.47
CA TYR A 30 -0.38 10.01 5.17
C TYR A 30 0.67 9.04 4.62
N LEU A 31 1.81 9.58 4.22
CA LEU A 31 2.97 8.86 3.72
C LEU A 31 4.10 9.03 4.73
N CYS A 32 4.91 8.00 4.95
CA CYS A 32 6.06 8.07 5.84
C CYS A 32 7.34 7.58 5.15
N SER A 33 8.42 8.28 5.44
CA SER A 33 9.78 7.77 5.27
C SER A 33 10.24 7.12 6.59
N GLU A 34 11.50 6.70 6.68
CA GLU A 34 12.07 6.22 7.94
C GLU A 34 12.08 7.28 9.05
N ARG A 35 12.02 8.58 8.70
CA ARG A 35 12.24 9.69 9.63
C ARG A 35 11.15 10.74 9.63
N GLU A 36 10.36 10.81 8.57
CA GLU A 36 9.42 11.90 8.34
C GLU A 36 8.02 11.39 8.03
N LEU A 37 7.03 12.19 8.40
CA LEU A 37 5.62 11.98 8.11
C LEU A 37 5.15 13.11 7.21
N TYR A 38 4.51 12.72 6.12
CA TYR A 38 3.97 13.60 5.11
C TYR A 38 2.48 13.38 4.94
N ARG A 39 1.74 14.43 4.62
CA ARG A 39 0.34 14.37 4.24
C ARG A 39 0.18 14.82 2.79
N VAL A 40 -0.60 14.09 2.01
CA VAL A 40 -0.85 14.46 0.61
C VAL A 40 -1.89 15.56 0.56
N GLU A 41 -1.51 16.74 0.09
CA GLU A 41 -2.42 17.90 -0.01
C GLU A 41 -3.04 18.00 -1.40
N GLN A 42 -2.27 17.71 -2.46
CA GLN A 42 -2.76 17.74 -3.85
C GLN A 42 -2.10 16.68 -4.71
N ILE A 43 -2.82 16.18 -5.72
CA ILE A 43 -2.32 15.20 -6.69
C ILE A 43 -2.57 15.74 -8.10
N GLY A 44 -1.49 15.92 -8.85
CA GLY A 44 -1.50 16.20 -10.28
C GLY A 44 -1.28 14.93 -11.11
N SER A 45 -0.95 15.10 -12.39
CA SER A 45 -0.77 13.96 -13.31
C SER A 45 0.57 13.23 -13.12
N GLU A 46 1.63 13.97 -12.83
CA GLU A 46 3.00 13.42 -12.65
C GLU A 46 3.56 13.75 -11.25
N HIS A 47 3.13 14.87 -10.69
CA HIS A 47 3.58 15.41 -9.41
C HIS A 47 2.43 15.48 -8.41
N ALA A 48 2.78 15.51 -7.13
CA ALA A 48 1.86 15.73 -6.02
C ALA A 48 2.52 16.66 -5.00
N VAL A 49 1.69 17.47 -4.35
CA VAL A 49 2.11 18.34 -3.25
C VAL A 49 1.84 17.61 -1.95
N ILE A 50 2.89 17.47 -1.15
CA ILE A 50 2.83 16.88 0.19
C ILE A 50 3.22 17.93 1.23
N GLU A 51 2.64 17.85 2.42
CA GLU A 51 3.00 18.64 3.58
C GLU A 51 3.85 17.79 4.54
N GLU A 52 5.05 18.24 4.89
CA GLU A 52 5.83 17.64 5.97
C GLU A 52 5.19 18.00 7.33
N CYS A 53 4.61 17.03 8.02
CA CYS A 53 3.80 17.27 9.22
C CYS A 53 4.59 17.87 10.40
N ARG A 54 5.92 17.80 10.37
CA ARG A 54 6.79 18.35 11.43
C ARG A 54 7.01 19.85 11.28
N THR A 55 7.23 20.31 10.06
CA THR A 55 7.64 21.68 9.73
C THR A 55 6.48 22.50 9.14
N GLY A 56 5.47 21.82 8.59
CA GLY A 56 4.42 22.43 7.77
C GLY A 56 4.89 22.81 6.37
N GLU A 57 6.08 22.36 5.95
CA GLU A 57 6.63 22.67 4.63
C GLU A 57 5.87 21.93 3.52
N LEU A 58 5.54 22.64 2.45
CA LEU A 58 4.93 22.08 1.25
C LEU A 58 6.01 21.69 0.24
N ILE A 59 6.02 20.43 -0.14
CA ILE A 59 7.01 19.82 -1.02
C ILE A 59 6.31 19.33 -2.28
N ASP A 60 6.79 19.76 -3.45
CA ASP A 60 6.39 19.18 -4.73
C ASP A 60 7.27 17.97 -5.03
N ALA A 61 6.65 16.80 -5.18
CA ALA A 61 7.34 15.53 -5.37
C ALA A 61 6.69 14.71 -6.50
N ARG A 62 7.48 13.90 -7.19
CA ARG A 62 6.95 12.99 -8.20
C ARG A 62 6.13 11.90 -7.55
N ILE A 63 5.00 11.56 -8.15
CA ILE A 63 4.14 10.47 -7.67
C ILE A 63 4.91 9.14 -7.63
N ALA A 64 5.85 8.94 -8.55
CA ALA A 64 6.72 7.76 -8.55
C ALA A 64 7.55 7.63 -7.27
N ASP A 65 8.10 8.74 -6.76
CA ASP A 65 8.91 8.77 -5.54
C ASP A 65 8.02 8.57 -4.30
N LEU A 66 6.82 9.16 -4.31
CA LEU A 66 5.84 8.99 -3.23
C LEU A 66 5.34 7.54 -3.10
N ARG A 67 5.29 6.79 -4.21
CA ARG A 67 4.93 5.35 -4.18
C ARG A 67 5.98 4.50 -3.47
N SER A 68 7.21 4.99 -3.33
CA SER A 68 8.26 4.32 -2.55
C SER A 68 8.15 4.58 -1.05
N LEU A 69 7.32 5.54 -0.63
CA LEU A 69 7.06 5.81 0.77
C LEU A 69 6.07 4.80 1.36
N GLY A 70 6.22 4.52 2.66
CA GLY A 70 5.26 3.71 3.39
C GLY A 70 3.94 4.48 3.54
N ARG A 71 2.80 3.83 3.32
CA ARG A 71 1.49 4.45 3.57
C ARG A 71 1.05 4.12 4.98
N VAL A 72 0.71 5.15 5.75
CA VAL A 72 0.16 4.98 7.10
C VAL A 72 -1.35 4.76 6.94
N ASN A 73 -1.79 3.51 7.11
CA ASN A 73 -3.20 3.19 7.07
C ASN A 73 -3.84 3.49 8.43
N ARG A 74 -4.92 4.29 8.46
CA ARG A 74 -5.75 4.42 9.67
C ARG A 74 -6.66 3.19 9.72
N SER A 75 -6.25 2.18 10.48
CA SER A 75 -7.13 1.09 10.92
C SER A 75 -8.24 1.61 11.82
#